data_AF-A0A8C1F9Y4-F1
#
_entry.id   AF-A0A8C1F9Y4-F1
#
_cell.length_a   1.000
_cell.length_b   1.000
_cell.length_c   1.000
_cell.angle_alpha   90.00
_cell.angle_beta   90.00
_cell.angle_gamma   90.00
#
_symmetry.space_group_name_H-M   'P 1'
#
loop_
_entity.id
_entity.type
_entity.pdbx_description
1 polymer ?
#
loop_
_entity_poly.entity_id
_entity_poly.type
_entity_poly.pdbx_seq_one_letter_code
_entity_poly.pdbx_strand_id
1 'polypeptide(L)'
;MRLSPVSQHLLVFISVLSLEIITWTNSAVSALFYPFGSAAGDTINAAVDDGSSSVIQLLSPFLFFDRTYQQIYVNNNGHLTFNEPSSAYVPYSFPARGSQDIIAGLWTDLDNGMRGVVSYNQYTSGNVLTRATQDINTHFPNLYFTASWVFVATWDKVAYYSLNNTETSFQVVLISGRNFSFILMNYGDIAVTRHLVQAGYDTVSSTHYFVIPGSNNGSSISNLRNSSNVNVPGRWAFRVDGGPGNSKNNVIGFRVRLSSFLDLTESTEIVLQQIKQELVKYGLPNNIELKFRKLQKTKPQSCFKWF
;
A
#
# COMPACT_ATOMS: atom_id res chain seq x y z
N MET A 1 -58.04 42.24 33.37
CA MET A 1 -57.01 42.18 32.31
C MET A 1 -56.29 40.84 32.48
N ARG A 2 -56.71 39.81 31.72
CA ARG A 2 -56.14 38.45 31.79
C ARG A 2 -55.08 38.34 30.70
N LEU A 3 -53.83 38.07 31.09
CA LEU A 3 -52.73 37.76 30.18
C LEU A 3 -52.78 36.26 29.84
N SER A 4 -52.69 35.94 28.55
CA SER A 4 -52.62 34.59 28.00
C SER A 4 -51.26 33.92 28.24
N PRO A 5 -51.18 32.58 28.33
CA PRO A 5 -49.90 31.90 28.44
C PRO A 5 -49.21 31.79 27.07
N VAL A 6 -47.94 32.15 27.05
CA VAL A 6 -47.02 31.96 25.91
C VAL A 6 -46.73 30.46 25.80
N SER A 7 -47.09 29.86 24.66
CA SER A 7 -46.71 28.49 24.31
C SER A 7 -45.20 28.47 23.99
N GLN A 8 -44.40 27.83 24.84
CA GLN A 8 -43.01 27.52 24.54
C GLN A 8 -42.97 26.34 23.57
N HIS A 9 -42.60 26.58 22.32
CA HIS A 9 -42.35 25.51 21.35
C HIS A 9 -40.95 24.93 21.63
N LEU A 10 -40.91 23.63 21.94
CA LEU A 10 -39.70 22.84 22.05
C LEU A 10 -39.13 22.63 20.63
N LEU A 11 -38.02 23.31 20.30
CA LEU A 11 -37.24 23.04 19.11
C LEU A 11 -36.45 21.74 19.31
N VAL A 12 -37.01 20.63 18.84
CA VAL A 12 -36.32 19.34 18.77
C VAL A 12 -35.41 19.35 17.54
N PHE A 13 -34.10 19.51 17.76
CA PHE A 13 -33.11 19.22 16.74
C PHE A 13 -32.95 17.69 16.62
N ILE A 14 -33.66 17.08 15.68
CA ILE A 14 -33.37 15.71 15.24
C ILE A 14 -32.14 15.81 14.33
N SER A 15 -30.94 15.59 14.86
CA SER A 15 -29.78 15.34 14.02
C SER A 15 -29.94 13.95 13.40
N VAL A 16 -30.53 13.89 12.21
CA VAL A 16 -30.45 12.69 11.37
C VAL A 16 -29.00 12.61 10.89
N LEU A 17 -28.19 11.79 11.56
CA LEU A 17 -26.95 11.29 10.95
C LEU A 17 -27.39 10.43 9.77
N SER A 18 -27.38 11.01 8.57
CA SER A 18 -27.54 10.26 7.33
C SER A 18 -26.35 9.32 7.22
N LEU A 19 -26.55 8.07 7.58
CA LEU A 19 -25.62 6.99 7.25
C LEU A 19 -25.80 6.73 5.75
N GLU A 20 -25.08 7.48 4.92
CA GLU A 20 -24.98 7.15 3.50
C GLU A 20 -24.21 5.83 3.39
N ILE A 21 -24.94 4.74 3.13
CA ILE A 21 -24.33 3.52 2.62
C ILE A 21 -23.83 3.88 1.22
N ILE A 22 -22.56 4.26 1.12
CA ILE A 22 -21.87 4.41 -0.16
C ILE A 22 -21.85 3.01 -0.77
N THR A 23 -22.79 2.76 -1.68
CA THR A 23 -22.78 1.56 -2.52
C THR A 23 -21.66 1.76 -3.54
N TRP A 24 -20.51 1.16 -3.28
CA TRP A 24 -19.42 1.11 -4.23
C TRP A 24 -19.90 0.32 -5.46
N THR A 25 -20.23 1.03 -6.53
CA THR A 25 -20.46 0.41 -7.84
C THR A 25 -19.15 -0.24 -8.33
N ASN A 26 -19.24 -1.32 -9.10
CA ASN A 26 -18.09 -1.99 -9.73
C ASN A 26 -17.17 -1.06 -10.55
N SER A 27 -17.59 0.17 -10.83
CA SER A 27 -16.79 1.23 -11.48
C SER A 27 -15.58 1.70 -10.65
N ALA A 28 -15.60 1.54 -9.33
CA ALA A 28 -14.50 2.02 -8.49
C ALA A 28 -13.22 1.18 -8.58
N VAL A 29 -13.34 -0.13 -8.84
CA VAL A 29 -12.18 -1.00 -9.08
C VAL A 29 -11.47 -0.60 -10.38
N SER A 30 -12.23 -0.19 -11.40
CA SER A 30 -11.68 0.38 -12.65
C SER A 30 -11.01 1.74 -12.46
N ALA A 31 -11.35 2.49 -11.41
CA ALA A 31 -10.71 3.77 -11.09
C ALA A 31 -9.44 3.63 -10.23
N LEU A 32 -9.22 2.47 -9.59
CA LEU A 32 -8.05 2.23 -8.74
C LEU A 32 -6.80 1.91 -9.56
N PHE A 33 -6.91 1.06 -10.58
CA PHE A 33 -5.78 0.61 -11.38
C PHE A 33 -5.37 1.68 -12.39
N TYR A 34 -4.06 1.79 -12.63
CA TYR A 34 -3.51 2.52 -13.77
C TYR A 34 -3.81 1.76 -15.05
N PRO A 35 -3.90 2.41 -16.23
CA PRO A 35 -4.13 1.71 -17.49
C PRO A 35 -3.15 0.55 -17.69
N PHE A 36 -3.67 -0.60 -18.11
CA PHE A 36 -2.91 -1.83 -18.32
C PHE A 36 -3.49 -2.68 -19.46
N GLY A 37 -2.75 -3.70 -19.88
CA GLY A 37 -3.12 -4.63 -20.93
C GLY A 37 -2.91 -4.06 -22.34
N SER A 38 -3.41 -4.78 -23.35
CA SER A 38 -3.14 -4.47 -24.76
C SER A 38 -3.64 -3.09 -25.19
N ALA A 39 -4.77 -2.63 -24.65
CA ALA A 39 -5.31 -1.29 -24.93
C ALA A 39 -4.43 -0.16 -24.36
N ALA A 40 -3.64 -0.44 -23.32
CA ALA A 40 -2.66 0.49 -22.77
C ALA A 40 -1.27 0.39 -23.44
N GLY A 41 -1.10 -0.57 -24.36
CA GLY A 41 0.18 -0.82 -25.04
C GLY A 41 1.18 -1.61 -24.22
N ASP A 42 0.72 -2.37 -23.22
CA ASP A 42 1.60 -3.12 -22.33
C ASP A 42 2.36 -4.25 -23.07
N THR A 43 3.59 -4.48 -22.63
CA THR A 43 4.32 -5.71 -22.93
C THR A 43 3.82 -6.83 -22.01
N ILE A 44 3.60 -8.02 -22.57
CA ILE A 44 3.11 -9.19 -21.83
C ILE A 44 4.28 -10.12 -21.53
N ASN A 45 4.42 -10.54 -20.28
CA ASN A 45 5.36 -11.60 -19.90
C ASN A 45 4.94 -12.94 -20.52
N ALA A 46 5.91 -13.80 -20.77
CA ALA A 46 5.62 -15.17 -21.16
C ALA A 46 4.72 -15.86 -20.11
N ALA A 47 3.71 -16.58 -20.60
CA ALA A 47 2.80 -17.40 -19.80
C ALA A 47 3.50 -18.71 -19.45
N VAL A 48 4.36 -18.66 -18.43
CA VAL A 48 5.17 -19.78 -17.95
C VAL A 48 5.26 -19.73 -16.43
N ASP A 49 5.12 -20.90 -15.82
CA ASP A 49 5.31 -21.09 -14.39
C ASP A 49 6.72 -20.66 -13.97
N ASP A 50 6.83 -20.03 -12.80
CA ASP A 50 8.08 -19.47 -12.24
C ASP A 50 8.88 -18.53 -13.16
N GLY A 51 8.20 -17.96 -14.16
CA GLY A 51 8.82 -17.08 -15.15
C GLY A 51 9.15 -15.68 -14.66
N SER A 52 9.96 -14.99 -15.46
CA SER A 52 10.21 -13.55 -15.32
C SER A 52 10.38 -12.91 -16.70
N SER A 53 10.23 -11.60 -16.77
CA SER A 53 10.53 -10.82 -17.96
C SER A 53 12.01 -10.96 -18.34
N SER A 54 12.35 -10.66 -19.59
CA SER A 54 13.72 -10.24 -19.91
C SER A 54 14.06 -8.94 -19.17
N VAL A 55 15.33 -8.54 -19.20
CA VAL A 55 15.74 -7.24 -18.64
C VAL A 55 14.94 -6.10 -19.27
N ILE A 56 14.31 -5.27 -18.44
CA ILE A 56 13.58 -4.09 -18.89
C ILE A 56 14.45 -2.87 -18.60
N GLN A 57 14.93 -2.20 -19.65
CA GLN A 57 15.66 -0.95 -19.50
C GLN A 57 14.69 0.17 -19.14
N LEU A 58 14.98 0.89 -18.06
CA LEU A 58 14.13 1.99 -17.60
C LEU A 58 14.38 3.23 -18.46
N LEU A 59 13.31 3.87 -18.91
CA LEU A 59 13.39 5.13 -19.68
C LEU A 59 13.86 6.32 -18.83
N SER A 60 13.77 6.17 -17.50
CA SER A 60 14.35 7.08 -16.52
C SER A 60 14.91 6.25 -15.37
N PRO A 61 16.07 6.60 -14.79
CA PRO A 61 16.55 5.94 -13.59
C PRO A 61 15.52 6.02 -12.45
N PHE A 62 15.42 4.96 -11.67
CA PHE A 62 14.55 4.89 -10.50
C PHE A 62 15.40 4.84 -9.22
N LEU A 63 15.14 5.76 -8.29
CA LEU A 63 15.84 5.83 -7.01
C LEU A 63 15.08 5.02 -5.96
N PHE A 64 15.67 3.91 -5.53
CA PHE A 64 15.15 3.03 -4.49
C PHE A 64 16.13 2.98 -3.32
N PHE A 65 15.84 3.76 -2.28
CA PHE A 65 16.63 3.89 -1.04
C PHE A 65 18.15 4.03 -1.27
N ASP A 66 18.58 5.24 -1.62
CA ASP A 66 19.98 5.60 -1.93
C ASP A 66 20.62 4.83 -3.10
N ARG A 67 19.92 3.87 -3.72
CA ARG A 67 20.38 3.10 -4.89
C ARG A 67 19.58 3.49 -6.12
N THR A 68 20.29 3.82 -7.19
CA THR A 68 19.67 4.17 -8.47
C THR A 68 19.74 2.98 -9.41
N TYR A 69 18.59 2.59 -9.94
CA TYR A 69 18.43 1.50 -10.89
C TYR A 69 18.11 2.03 -12.29
N GLN A 70 18.68 1.38 -13.30
CA GLN A 70 18.45 1.68 -14.73
C GLN A 70 17.72 0.53 -15.43
N GLN A 71 17.44 -0.55 -14.70
CA GLN A 71 16.78 -1.73 -15.22
C GLN A 71 15.88 -2.34 -14.15
N ILE A 72 14.92 -3.14 -14.57
CA ILE A 72 14.02 -3.90 -13.69
C ILE A 72 13.61 -5.22 -14.36
N TYR A 73 13.13 -6.16 -13.55
CA TYR A 73 12.51 -7.40 -13.99
C TYR A 73 11.14 -7.54 -13.33
N VAL A 74 10.16 -7.97 -14.11
CA VAL A 74 8.80 -8.29 -13.63
C VAL A 74 8.71 -9.80 -13.52
N ASN A 75 8.60 -10.33 -12.31
CA ASN A 75 8.50 -11.76 -12.06
C ASN A 75 7.02 -12.21 -12.03
N ASN A 76 6.72 -13.40 -12.58
CA ASN A 76 5.36 -13.91 -12.67
C ASN A 76 4.74 -14.19 -11.29
N ASN A 77 5.56 -14.53 -10.30
CA ASN A 77 5.23 -14.72 -8.88
C ASN A 77 5.03 -13.41 -8.09
N GLY A 78 4.74 -12.28 -8.73
CA GLY A 78 4.19 -11.11 -8.04
C GLY A 78 5.18 -10.14 -7.40
N HIS A 79 6.45 -10.17 -7.81
CA HIS A 79 7.49 -9.27 -7.33
C HIS A 79 8.34 -8.67 -8.45
N LEU A 80 9.05 -7.60 -8.12
CA LEU A 80 10.02 -6.93 -8.98
C LEU A 80 11.42 -7.05 -8.36
N THR A 81 12.41 -7.27 -9.22
CA THR A 81 13.84 -7.25 -8.88
C THR A 81 14.58 -6.32 -9.84
N PHE A 82 15.78 -5.90 -9.47
CA PHE A 82 16.54 -4.93 -10.27
C PHE A 82 17.82 -5.49 -10.91
N ASN A 83 18.47 -6.46 -10.29
CA ASN A 83 19.78 -6.94 -10.75
C ASN A 83 19.66 -8.08 -11.76
N GLU A 84 18.78 -9.05 -11.47
CA GLU A 84 18.64 -10.30 -12.23
C GLU A 84 17.20 -10.79 -12.18
N PRO A 85 16.75 -11.59 -13.18
CA PRO A 85 15.47 -12.25 -13.11
C PRO A 85 15.47 -13.26 -11.95
N SER A 86 14.29 -13.53 -11.42
CA SER A 86 14.07 -14.50 -10.34
C SER A 86 13.16 -15.60 -10.85
N SER A 87 13.28 -16.81 -10.28
CA SER A 87 12.30 -17.91 -10.42
C SER A 87 11.72 -18.31 -9.06
N ALA A 88 11.84 -17.44 -8.05
CA ALA A 88 11.43 -17.78 -6.69
C ALA A 88 9.92 -17.59 -6.52
N TYR A 89 9.22 -18.67 -6.15
CA TYR A 89 7.77 -18.68 -5.88
C TYR A 89 7.41 -18.67 -4.40
N VAL A 90 8.28 -19.22 -3.54
CA VAL A 90 8.08 -19.20 -2.09
C VAL A 90 8.67 -17.91 -1.51
N PRO A 91 7.86 -17.00 -0.94
CA PRO A 91 8.37 -15.80 -0.32
C PRO A 91 9.13 -16.09 0.97
N TYR A 92 10.22 -15.36 1.19
CA TYR A 92 10.79 -15.19 2.52
C TYR A 92 10.12 -14.02 3.27
N SER A 93 10.14 -14.05 4.60
CA SER A 93 9.61 -12.96 5.42
C SER A 93 10.53 -11.75 5.43
N PHE A 94 9.98 -10.55 5.28
CA PHE A 94 10.75 -9.32 5.50
C PHE A 94 10.75 -8.95 7.00
N PRO A 95 11.87 -8.47 7.57
CA PRO A 95 13.16 -8.25 6.92
C PRO A 95 13.93 -9.56 6.71
N ALA A 96 14.37 -9.79 5.47
CA ALA A 96 15.07 -10.99 5.06
C ALA A 96 16.59 -10.92 5.31
N ARG A 97 17.12 -9.70 5.45
CA ARG A 97 18.57 -9.41 5.50
C ARG A 97 19.32 -10.01 4.29
N GLY A 98 18.65 -10.06 3.14
CA GLY A 98 19.17 -10.65 1.91
C GLY A 98 20.16 -9.75 1.17
N SER A 99 20.62 -10.23 0.02
CA SER A 99 21.59 -9.53 -0.85
C SER A 99 20.95 -8.81 -2.04
N GLN A 100 19.62 -8.70 -2.09
CA GLN A 100 18.88 -8.15 -3.21
C GLN A 100 17.79 -7.17 -2.75
N ASP A 101 17.62 -6.11 -3.53
CA ASP A 101 16.47 -5.20 -3.42
C ASP A 101 15.27 -5.82 -4.13
N ILE A 102 14.12 -5.86 -3.45
CA ILE A 102 12.89 -6.48 -3.93
C ILE A 102 11.67 -5.60 -3.61
N ILE A 103 10.75 -5.52 -4.57
CA ILE A 103 9.41 -4.95 -4.37
C ILE A 103 8.41 -6.08 -4.59
N ALA A 104 7.78 -6.56 -3.52
CA ALA A 104 6.76 -7.60 -3.57
C ALA A 104 5.37 -6.96 -3.62
N GLY A 105 4.74 -6.94 -4.80
CA GLY A 105 3.35 -6.49 -4.93
C GLY A 105 2.42 -7.46 -4.21
N LEU A 106 2.56 -8.75 -4.52
CA LEU A 106 1.99 -9.88 -3.79
C LEU A 106 2.81 -11.11 -4.15
N TRP A 107 3.95 -11.30 -3.48
CA TRP A 107 4.84 -12.42 -3.75
C TRP A 107 4.27 -13.71 -3.19
N THR A 108 3.98 -14.65 -4.08
CA THR A 108 3.46 -15.99 -3.81
C THR A 108 3.56 -16.83 -5.08
N ASP A 109 3.26 -18.10 -4.97
CA ASP A 109 3.31 -19.09 -6.05
C ASP A 109 2.11 -18.90 -7.00
N LEU A 110 2.31 -18.05 -8.02
CA LEU A 110 1.37 -17.63 -9.06
C LEU A 110 1.77 -18.24 -10.40
N ASP A 111 0.78 -18.71 -11.15
CA ASP A 111 0.99 -19.36 -12.43
C ASP A 111 0.12 -18.70 -13.52
N ASN A 112 0.77 -17.84 -14.30
CA ASN A 112 0.16 -17.20 -15.46
C ASN A 112 0.12 -18.10 -16.71
N GLY A 113 0.78 -19.26 -16.69
CA GLY A 113 0.65 -20.33 -17.68
C GLY A 113 -0.71 -21.03 -17.60
N MET A 114 -1.30 -21.09 -16.40
CA MET A 114 -2.66 -21.60 -16.20
C MET A 114 -3.74 -20.55 -16.48
N ARG A 115 -3.61 -19.34 -15.93
CA ARG A 115 -4.62 -18.28 -16.07
C ARG A 115 -4.04 -16.91 -15.79
N GLY A 116 -4.59 -15.91 -16.46
CA GLY A 116 -4.30 -14.50 -16.22
C GLY A 116 -3.11 -14.01 -17.01
N VAL A 117 -2.81 -12.73 -16.85
CA VAL A 117 -1.76 -12.07 -17.63
C VAL A 117 -0.89 -11.25 -16.70
N VAL A 118 0.41 -11.36 -16.88
CA VAL A 118 1.39 -10.45 -16.26
C VAL A 118 1.88 -9.52 -17.36
N SER A 119 1.73 -8.22 -17.15
CA SER A 119 2.02 -7.21 -18.18
C SER A 119 2.57 -5.93 -17.57
N TYR A 120 3.31 -5.16 -18.36
CA TYR A 120 3.92 -3.92 -17.89
C TYR A 120 4.10 -2.88 -18.99
N ASN A 121 4.17 -1.61 -18.58
CA ASN A 121 4.47 -0.49 -19.48
C ASN A 121 5.16 0.67 -18.76
N GLN A 122 5.80 1.54 -19.53
CA GLN A 122 6.47 2.76 -19.09
C GLN A 122 5.88 3.99 -19.78
N TYR A 123 5.75 5.06 -19.03
CA TYR A 123 5.19 6.32 -19.49
C TYR A 123 6.15 7.46 -19.15
N THR A 124 6.41 8.33 -20.12
CA THR A 124 7.15 9.60 -19.96
C THR A 124 6.31 10.82 -20.37
N SER A 125 5.06 10.60 -20.78
CA SER A 125 4.12 11.64 -21.18
C SER A 125 2.66 11.16 -21.06
N GLY A 126 1.71 12.08 -21.22
CA GLY A 126 0.28 11.78 -21.27
C GLY A 126 -0.42 11.68 -19.91
N ASN A 127 -1.69 11.23 -19.94
CA ASN A 127 -2.60 11.27 -18.80
C ASN A 127 -2.13 10.41 -17.60
N VAL A 128 -1.29 9.40 -17.83
CA VAL A 128 -0.72 8.57 -16.76
C VAL A 128 0.18 9.40 -15.83
N LEU A 129 1.00 10.30 -16.38
CA LEU A 129 1.83 11.20 -15.57
C LEU A 129 0.99 12.25 -14.83
N THR A 130 -0.05 12.77 -15.47
CA THR A 130 -1.00 13.70 -14.84
C THR A 130 -1.66 13.05 -13.62
N ARG A 131 -2.16 11.82 -13.78
CA ARG A 131 -2.75 11.04 -12.68
C ARG A 131 -1.74 10.74 -11.58
N ALA A 132 -0.54 10.26 -11.92
CA ALA A 132 0.53 10.02 -10.96
C ALA A 132 0.91 11.27 -10.17
N THR A 133 0.97 12.42 -10.84
CA THR A 133 1.22 13.71 -10.19
C THR A 133 0.10 14.06 -9.20
N GLN A 134 -1.15 13.88 -9.58
CA GLN A 134 -2.30 14.13 -8.71
C GLN A 134 -2.30 13.18 -7.50
N ASP A 135 -2.18 11.88 -7.73
CA ASP A 135 -2.17 10.85 -6.68
C ASP A 135 -1.08 11.15 -5.63
N ILE A 136 0.15 11.41 -6.06
CA ILE A 136 1.26 11.71 -5.14
C ILE A 136 1.03 13.02 -4.39
N ASN A 137 0.61 14.10 -5.05
CA ASN A 137 0.36 15.37 -4.36
C ASN A 137 -0.83 15.27 -3.38
N THR A 138 -1.82 14.42 -3.66
CA THR A 138 -2.92 14.13 -2.72
C THR A 138 -2.44 13.34 -1.51
N HIS A 139 -1.62 12.32 -1.71
CA HIS A 139 -1.15 11.43 -0.64
C HIS A 139 -0.01 12.02 0.19
N PHE A 140 0.77 12.92 -0.40
CA PHE A 140 1.92 13.58 0.22
C PHE A 140 1.80 15.11 0.09
N PRO A 141 0.83 15.75 0.77
CA PRO A 141 0.47 17.16 0.55
C PRO A 141 1.56 18.18 0.92
N ASN A 142 2.59 17.73 1.65
CA ASN A 142 3.76 18.55 1.99
C ASN A 142 4.85 18.51 0.90
N LEU A 143 4.61 17.82 -0.21
CA LEU A 143 5.50 17.75 -1.36
C LEU A 143 4.90 18.52 -2.54
N TYR A 144 5.75 19.24 -3.27
CA TYR A 144 5.41 19.78 -4.59
C TYR A 144 6.01 18.85 -5.64
N PHE A 145 5.24 17.85 -6.04
CA PHE A 145 5.68 16.81 -6.94
C PHE A 145 5.10 16.97 -8.36
N THR A 146 5.88 16.55 -9.35
CA THR A 146 5.44 16.38 -10.74
C THR A 146 6.12 15.14 -11.30
N ALA A 147 5.33 14.16 -11.73
CA ALA A 147 5.84 12.94 -12.31
C ALA A 147 6.47 13.23 -13.67
N SER A 148 7.67 12.71 -13.90
CA SER A 148 8.31 12.70 -15.23
C SER A 148 8.41 11.28 -15.80
N TRP A 149 8.22 10.26 -14.98
CA TRP A 149 8.25 8.86 -15.39
C TRP A 149 7.35 8.00 -14.51
N VAL A 150 6.66 7.05 -15.14
CA VAL A 150 5.81 6.06 -14.46
C VAL A 150 6.05 4.69 -15.10
N PHE A 151 6.27 3.67 -14.27
CA PHE A 151 6.26 2.26 -14.67
C PHE A 151 5.08 1.57 -14.00
N VAL A 152 4.30 0.81 -14.77
CA VAL A 152 3.15 0.04 -14.28
C VAL A 152 3.43 -1.43 -14.58
N ALA A 153 3.41 -2.28 -13.56
CA ALA A 153 3.32 -3.73 -13.71
C ALA A 153 2.01 -4.24 -13.12
N THR A 154 1.32 -5.10 -13.86
CA THR A 154 0.00 -5.63 -13.52
C THR A 154 0.02 -7.14 -13.62
N TRP A 155 -0.46 -7.78 -12.56
CA TRP A 155 -0.89 -9.19 -12.56
C TRP A 155 -2.41 -9.13 -12.62
N ASP A 156 -3.00 -9.50 -13.76
CA ASP A 156 -4.45 -9.47 -13.95
C ASP A 156 -5.01 -10.89 -14.00
N LYS A 157 -5.88 -11.22 -13.03
CA LYS A 157 -6.58 -12.49 -12.89
C LYS A 157 -5.65 -13.70 -12.91
N VAL A 158 -4.46 -13.56 -12.34
CA VAL A 158 -3.47 -14.63 -12.29
C VAL A 158 -3.91 -15.66 -11.26
N ALA A 159 -3.88 -16.94 -11.62
CA ALA A 159 -4.18 -18.04 -10.70
C ALA A 159 -2.97 -18.38 -9.83
N TYR A 160 -3.20 -19.03 -8.69
CA TYR A 160 -2.12 -19.68 -7.95
C TYR A 160 -1.74 -21.00 -8.62
N TYR A 161 -0.48 -21.42 -8.48
CA TYR A 161 -0.03 -22.73 -8.94
C TYR A 161 -0.94 -23.85 -8.40
N SER A 162 -1.27 -24.82 -9.26
CA SER A 162 -2.24 -25.90 -9.00
C SER A 162 -3.67 -25.50 -8.60
N LEU A 163 -4.07 -24.21 -8.67
CA LEU A 163 -5.41 -23.73 -8.30
C LEU A 163 -6.07 -22.90 -9.42
N ASN A 164 -6.40 -23.55 -10.54
CA ASN A 164 -6.86 -22.91 -11.78
C ASN A 164 -8.20 -22.13 -11.72
N ASN A 165 -8.96 -22.25 -10.63
CA ASN A 165 -10.22 -21.54 -10.39
C ASN A 165 -10.04 -20.25 -9.57
N THR A 166 -8.79 -19.86 -9.30
CA THR A 166 -8.46 -18.65 -8.55
C THR A 166 -8.14 -17.50 -9.49
N GLU A 167 -8.46 -16.28 -9.06
CA GLU A 167 -8.12 -15.05 -9.77
C GLU A 167 -7.59 -14.03 -8.76
N THR A 168 -6.43 -13.48 -9.07
CA THR A 168 -5.78 -12.46 -8.25
C THR A 168 -5.30 -11.32 -9.14
N SER A 169 -5.82 -10.11 -8.89
CA SER A 169 -5.47 -8.90 -9.63
C SER A 169 -4.82 -7.85 -8.73
N PHE A 170 -3.62 -7.39 -9.08
CA PHE A 170 -2.92 -6.30 -8.40
C PHE A 170 -1.93 -5.59 -9.32
N GLN A 171 -1.49 -4.39 -8.91
CA GLN A 171 -0.47 -3.60 -9.61
C GLN A 171 0.62 -3.12 -8.68
N VAL A 172 1.82 -3.00 -9.24
CA VAL A 172 2.90 -2.19 -8.69
C VAL A 172 3.18 -1.05 -9.66
N VAL A 173 3.13 0.19 -9.17
CA VAL A 173 3.37 1.41 -9.94
C VAL A 173 4.58 2.13 -9.36
N LEU A 174 5.65 2.27 -10.15
CA LEU A 174 6.80 3.08 -9.78
C LEU A 174 6.64 4.46 -10.41
N ILE A 175 6.79 5.51 -9.61
CA ILE A 175 6.60 6.89 -10.05
C ILE A 175 7.85 7.67 -9.68
N SER A 176 8.47 8.37 -10.63
CA SER A 176 9.60 9.26 -10.35
C SER A 176 9.43 10.64 -10.99
N GLY A 177 10.11 11.61 -10.38
CA GLY A 177 10.08 13.00 -10.80
C GLY A 177 11.09 13.82 -10.02
N ARG A 178 12.01 14.47 -10.73
CA ARG A 178 13.19 15.13 -10.12
C ARG A 178 13.97 14.13 -9.25
N ASN A 179 14.03 14.37 -7.93
CA ASN A 179 14.73 13.53 -6.96
C ASN A 179 13.76 12.72 -6.08
N PHE A 180 12.48 12.65 -6.44
CA PHE A 180 11.49 11.87 -5.69
C PHE A 180 11.18 10.58 -6.43
N SER A 181 10.96 9.53 -5.66
CA SER A 181 10.58 8.21 -6.15
C SER A 181 9.56 7.60 -5.20
N PHE A 182 8.51 7.02 -5.78
CA PHE A 182 7.39 6.44 -5.06
C PHE A 182 7.03 5.08 -5.62
N ILE A 183 6.46 4.25 -4.75
CA ILE A 183 5.81 2.99 -5.09
C ILE A 183 4.34 3.12 -4.72
N LEU A 184 3.44 2.85 -5.67
CA LEU A 184 2.05 2.52 -5.35
C LEU A 184 1.83 1.02 -5.53
N MET A 185 1.10 0.41 -4.61
CA MET A 185 0.57 -0.95 -4.78
C MET A 185 -0.95 -0.86 -4.76
N ASN A 186 -1.59 -1.36 -5.81
CA ASN A 186 -3.04 -1.36 -5.95
C ASN A 186 -3.55 -2.80 -5.93
N TYR A 187 -4.55 -3.07 -5.10
CA TYR A 187 -5.12 -4.40 -4.90
C TYR A 187 -6.57 -4.41 -5.37
N GLY A 188 -6.84 -5.25 -6.38
CA GLY A 188 -8.18 -5.55 -6.86
C GLY A 188 -8.76 -6.74 -6.10
N ASP A 189 -9.47 -7.61 -6.80
CA ASP A 189 -9.92 -8.87 -6.20
C ASP A 189 -8.74 -9.85 -6.09
N ILE A 190 -8.56 -10.41 -4.90
CA ILE A 190 -7.48 -11.35 -4.57
C ILE A 190 -8.11 -12.60 -3.98
N ALA A 191 -7.98 -13.73 -4.68
CA ALA A 191 -8.40 -15.02 -4.16
C ALA A 191 -7.57 -15.39 -2.92
N VAL A 192 -8.20 -16.04 -1.93
CA VAL A 192 -7.48 -16.58 -0.78
C VAL A 192 -6.65 -17.80 -1.17
N THR A 193 -5.57 -18.06 -0.44
CA THR A 193 -4.69 -19.21 -0.69
C THR A 193 -4.11 -19.78 0.61
N ARG A 194 -3.58 -20.99 0.54
CA ARG A 194 -2.74 -21.58 1.59
C ARG A 194 -1.24 -21.39 1.33
N HIS A 195 -0.87 -20.86 0.16
CA HIS A 195 0.51 -20.52 -0.15
C HIS A 195 1.01 -19.43 0.80
N LEU A 196 2.32 -19.45 1.06
CA LEU A 196 2.97 -18.34 1.74
C LEU A 196 2.90 -17.11 0.84
N VAL A 197 2.67 -15.95 1.45
CA VAL A 197 2.43 -14.69 0.77
C VAL A 197 3.25 -13.60 1.43
N GLN A 198 3.70 -12.61 0.66
CA GLN A 198 4.41 -11.45 1.17
C GLN A 198 4.11 -10.24 0.29
N ALA A 199 3.69 -9.11 0.88
CA ALA A 199 3.62 -7.85 0.17
C ALA A 199 4.37 -6.73 0.92
N GLY A 200 4.93 -5.79 0.16
CA GLY A 200 5.78 -4.71 0.64
C GLY A 200 7.12 -4.68 -0.09
N TYR A 201 8.18 -4.27 0.59
CA TYR A 201 9.51 -4.19 -0.01
C TYR A 201 10.60 -4.48 1.00
N ASP A 202 11.76 -4.89 0.51
CA ASP A 202 12.96 -5.10 1.33
C ASP A 202 14.19 -4.73 0.51
N THR A 203 15.20 -4.18 1.18
CA THR A 203 16.46 -3.77 0.56
C THR A 203 17.58 -4.72 0.96
N VAL A 204 18.72 -4.63 0.28
CA VAL A 204 19.96 -5.30 0.67
C VAL A 204 20.24 -5.07 2.15
N SER A 205 20.48 -6.16 2.88
CA SER A 205 20.68 -6.18 4.35
C SER A 205 19.52 -5.61 5.17
N SER A 206 18.35 -5.44 4.56
CA SER A 206 17.14 -4.85 5.14
C SER A 206 17.37 -3.50 5.82
N THR A 207 18.20 -2.65 5.21
CA THR A 207 18.42 -1.27 5.69
C THR A 207 17.11 -0.47 5.71
N HIS A 208 16.25 -0.73 4.74
CA HIS A 208 14.87 -0.29 4.63
C HIS A 208 13.99 -1.46 4.21
N TYR A 209 12.85 -1.65 4.88
CA TYR A 209 11.87 -2.67 4.52
C TYR A 209 10.49 -2.27 5.04
N PHE A 210 9.44 -2.79 4.42
CA PHE A 210 8.07 -2.67 4.90
C PHE A 210 7.30 -3.94 4.60
N VAL A 211 6.46 -4.38 5.55
CA VAL A 211 5.50 -5.47 5.36
C VAL A 211 4.11 -4.88 5.42
N ILE A 212 3.30 -5.08 4.38
CA ILE A 212 1.90 -4.66 4.40
C ILE A 212 1.15 -5.51 5.45
N PRO A 213 0.46 -4.89 6.43
CA PRO A 213 -0.26 -5.63 7.46
C PRO A 213 -1.29 -6.59 6.87
N GLY A 214 -1.29 -7.83 7.35
CA GLY A 214 -2.21 -8.88 6.86
C GLY A 214 -1.84 -9.48 5.50
N SER A 215 -0.72 -9.06 4.89
CA SER A 215 -0.24 -9.60 3.60
C SER A 215 0.61 -10.87 3.72
N ASN A 216 0.90 -11.32 4.95
CA ASN A 216 1.74 -12.49 5.25
C ASN A 216 0.94 -13.76 5.58
N ASN A 217 -0.38 -13.74 5.37
CA ASN A 217 -1.24 -14.90 5.56
C ASN A 217 -2.24 -15.00 4.41
N GLY A 218 -2.13 -16.06 3.59
CA GLY A 218 -2.95 -16.26 2.40
C GLY A 218 -4.46 -16.39 2.67
N SER A 219 -4.87 -16.62 3.93
CA SER A 219 -6.28 -16.63 4.31
C SER A 219 -6.87 -15.23 4.53
N SER A 220 -6.03 -14.20 4.70
CA SER A 220 -6.46 -12.81 4.97
C SER A 220 -6.14 -11.81 3.85
N ILE A 221 -5.38 -12.21 2.82
CA ILE A 221 -4.95 -11.30 1.73
C ILE A 221 -6.10 -10.71 0.92
N SER A 222 -7.29 -11.32 0.92
CA SER A 222 -8.48 -10.74 0.29
C SER A 222 -8.87 -9.38 0.92
N ASN A 223 -8.45 -9.12 2.16
CA ASN A 223 -8.66 -7.82 2.81
C ASN A 223 -7.77 -6.71 2.23
N LEU A 224 -6.74 -7.03 1.45
CA LEU A 224 -5.84 -6.02 0.87
C LEU A 224 -6.61 -5.02 0.00
N ARG A 225 -7.66 -5.47 -0.71
CA ARG A 225 -8.58 -4.65 -1.51
C ARG A 225 -9.27 -3.52 -0.72
N ASN A 226 -9.37 -3.67 0.60
CA ASN A 226 -9.98 -2.69 1.51
C ASN A 226 -8.95 -1.98 2.40
N SER A 227 -7.73 -2.52 2.49
CA SER A 227 -6.64 -1.94 3.28
C SER A 227 -6.03 -0.73 2.57
N SER A 228 -5.49 0.23 3.33
CA SER A 228 -4.81 1.38 2.75
C SER A 228 -3.94 2.11 3.76
N ASN A 229 -2.85 2.70 3.28
CA ASN A 229 -2.09 3.71 4.01
C ASN A 229 -2.28 5.13 3.45
N VAL A 230 -3.23 5.37 2.57
CA VAL A 230 -3.50 6.70 2.01
C VAL A 230 -4.98 7.05 1.97
N ASN A 231 -5.78 6.29 2.73
CA ASN A 231 -7.24 6.42 2.79
C ASN A 231 -7.93 6.25 1.42
N VAL A 232 -7.33 5.43 0.54
CA VAL A 232 -7.92 4.98 -0.72
C VAL A 232 -7.96 3.45 -0.66
N PRO A 233 -9.14 2.83 -0.52
CA PRO A 233 -9.27 1.37 -0.41
C PRO A 233 -8.49 0.64 -1.49
N GLY A 234 -7.67 -0.34 -1.08
CA GLY A 234 -6.86 -1.14 -2.00
C GLY A 234 -5.54 -0.48 -2.40
N ARG A 235 -5.27 0.76 -1.99
CA ARG A 235 -4.03 1.48 -2.33
C ARG A 235 -3.08 1.61 -1.16
N TRP A 236 -1.84 1.24 -1.42
CA TRP A 236 -0.68 1.56 -0.59
C TRP A 236 0.28 2.46 -1.37
N ALA A 237 0.83 3.48 -0.72
CA ALA A 237 1.78 4.41 -1.30
C ALA A 237 3.00 4.59 -0.40
N PHE A 238 4.19 4.54 -0.97
CA PHE A 238 5.45 4.68 -0.25
C PHE A 238 6.36 5.66 -0.97
N ARG A 239 6.97 6.58 -0.22
CA ARG A 239 8.10 7.38 -0.70
C ARG A 239 9.39 6.59 -0.48
N VAL A 240 10.18 6.38 -1.53
CA VAL A 240 11.33 5.46 -1.54
C VAL A 240 12.64 6.11 -2.02
N ASP A 241 12.67 7.43 -2.21
CA ASP A 241 13.91 8.15 -2.58
C ASP A 241 14.95 8.30 -1.46
N GLY A 242 14.71 7.75 -0.26
CA GLY A 242 15.57 7.94 0.92
C GLY A 242 15.18 9.13 1.81
N GLY A 243 14.26 9.99 1.37
CA GLY A 243 13.76 11.11 2.17
C GLY A 243 14.81 12.22 2.37
N PRO A 244 14.49 13.29 3.11
CA PRO A 244 15.47 14.29 3.48
C PRO A 244 16.47 13.70 4.50
N GLY A 245 17.53 13.09 3.96
CA GLY A 245 18.80 12.86 4.63
C GLY A 245 18.82 11.80 5.74
N ASN A 246 19.58 10.75 5.49
CA ASN A 246 20.31 9.99 6.49
C ASN A 246 21.24 10.90 7.33
N SER A 247 20.70 11.73 8.22
CA SER A 247 21.44 12.12 9.42
C SER A 247 21.20 11.04 10.46
N LYS A 248 22.18 10.13 10.59
CA LYS A 248 22.47 9.53 11.89
C LYS A 248 22.42 10.66 12.93
N ASN A 249 21.52 10.55 13.91
CA ASN A 249 21.43 11.40 15.12
C ASN A 249 20.62 12.71 15.10
N ASN A 250 19.49 12.80 14.39
CA ASN A 250 18.44 13.72 14.83
C ASN A 250 17.17 12.95 15.18
N VAL A 251 17.22 12.23 16.32
CA VAL A 251 16.00 11.80 17.00
C VAL A 251 15.31 13.07 17.52
N ILE A 252 14.44 13.66 16.70
CA ILE A 252 13.41 14.55 17.22
C ILE A 252 12.44 13.63 17.98
N GLY A 253 12.61 13.54 19.29
CA GLY A 253 11.67 12.81 20.13
C GLY A 253 10.30 13.50 20.05
N PHE A 254 9.37 12.93 19.27
CA PHE A 254 7.99 13.41 19.23
C PHE A 254 7.16 12.64 20.26
N ARG A 255 6.44 13.36 21.12
CA ARG A 255 5.58 12.77 22.15
C ARG A 255 4.14 12.77 21.65
N VAL A 256 3.63 11.59 21.29
CA VAL A 256 2.22 11.40 20.92
C VAL A 256 1.42 10.95 22.14
N ARG A 257 0.23 11.53 22.35
CA ARG A 257 -0.76 11.03 23.30
C ARG A 257 -1.90 10.40 22.50
N LEU A 258 -2.05 9.08 22.63
CA LEU A 258 -3.12 8.33 21.99
C LEU A 258 -4.20 7.99 23.02
N SER A 259 -5.45 8.14 22.63
CA SER A 259 -6.61 7.78 23.44
C SER A 259 -7.40 6.73 22.66
N SER A 260 -7.59 5.54 23.25
CA SER A 260 -8.47 4.50 22.71
C SER A 260 -9.68 4.35 23.62
N PHE A 261 -10.84 4.10 23.01
CA PHE A 261 -12.09 3.76 23.71
C PHE A 261 -12.28 2.25 23.86
N LEU A 262 -11.39 1.44 23.28
CA LEU A 262 -11.35 0.00 23.45
C LEU A 262 -10.40 -0.37 24.60
N ASP A 263 -10.77 -1.36 25.41
CA ASP A 263 -9.83 -1.92 26.39
C ASP A 263 -8.71 -2.61 25.62
N LEU A 264 -7.50 -2.05 25.69
CA LEU A 264 -6.31 -2.50 24.96
C LEU A 264 -5.72 -3.77 25.60
N THR A 265 -6.54 -4.81 25.79
CA THR A 265 -6.13 -6.11 26.32
C THR A 265 -5.26 -6.90 25.34
N GLU A 266 -5.19 -6.49 24.08
CA GLU A 266 -4.18 -6.96 23.13
C GLU A 266 -2.79 -6.40 23.50
N SER A 267 -1.75 -7.22 23.31
CA SER A 267 -0.36 -6.89 23.68
C SER A 267 -0.01 -5.47 23.22
N THR A 268 0.52 -4.65 24.13
CA THR A 268 0.96 -3.28 23.86
C THR A 268 1.93 -3.18 22.68
N GLU A 269 2.63 -4.26 22.37
CA GLU A 269 3.51 -4.42 21.20
C GLU A 269 2.75 -4.37 19.86
N ILE A 270 1.55 -4.94 19.78
CA ILE A 270 0.70 -4.93 18.57
C ILE A 270 0.29 -3.50 18.26
N VAL A 271 -0.14 -2.76 19.28
CA VAL A 271 -0.52 -1.34 19.15
C VAL A 271 0.68 -0.49 18.72
N LEU A 272 1.86 -0.74 19.30
CA LEU A 272 3.10 -0.06 18.89
C LEU A 272 3.47 -0.34 17.44
N GLN A 273 3.31 -1.58 16.96
CA GLN A 273 3.53 -1.91 15.55
C GLN A 273 2.55 -1.17 14.64
N GLN A 274 1.27 -1.12 14.99
CA GLN A 274 0.27 -0.39 14.20
C GLN A 274 0.57 1.11 14.16
N ILE A 275 0.92 1.72 15.29
CA ILE A 275 1.32 3.14 15.34
C ILE A 275 2.58 3.36 14.50
N LYS A 276 3.57 2.47 14.60
CA LYS A 276 4.79 2.56 13.80
C LYS A 276 4.46 2.53 12.31
N GLN A 277 3.58 1.62 11.88
CA GLN A 277 3.14 1.53 10.49
C GLN A 277 2.39 2.79 10.03
N GLU A 278 1.52 3.35 10.86
CA GLU A 278 0.84 4.63 10.57
C GLU A 278 1.83 5.79 10.47
N LEU A 279 2.81 5.86 11.36
CA LEU A 279 3.84 6.90 11.32
C LEU A 279 4.71 6.78 10.06
N VAL A 280 5.10 5.56 9.69
CA VAL A 280 5.85 5.28 8.47
C VAL A 280 5.10 5.74 7.22
N LYS A 281 3.78 5.51 7.21
CA LYS A 281 2.89 6.03 6.17
C LYS A 281 2.98 7.54 5.99
N TYR A 282 3.20 8.31 7.07
CA TYR A 282 3.40 9.76 7.01
C TYR A 282 4.86 10.17 6.73
N GLY A 283 5.67 9.27 6.18
CA GLY A 283 7.02 9.57 5.69
C GLY A 283 8.14 9.38 6.71
N LEU A 284 7.85 8.71 7.83
CA LEU A 284 8.86 8.37 8.82
C LEU A 284 9.61 7.07 8.47
N PRO A 285 10.93 6.96 8.75
CA PRO A 285 11.70 5.74 8.49
C PRO A 285 11.20 4.49 9.24
N ASN A 286 11.26 3.33 8.58
CA ASN A 286 10.87 2.05 9.18
C ASN A 286 11.79 1.55 10.31
N ASN A 287 12.99 2.11 10.45
CA ASN A 287 13.91 1.78 11.53
C ASN A 287 13.61 2.55 12.84
N ILE A 288 12.53 3.34 12.90
CA ILE A 288 12.14 4.03 14.13
C ILE A 288 11.83 3.02 15.24
N GLU A 289 12.40 3.29 16.41
CA GLU A 289 12.10 2.58 17.64
C GLU A 289 11.04 3.37 18.43
N LEU A 290 9.82 2.82 18.55
CA LEU A 290 8.79 3.38 19.43
C LEU A 290 8.94 2.74 20.82
N LYS A 291 9.17 3.57 21.84
CA LYS A 291 9.22 3.12 23.23
C LYS A 291 7.97 3.54 23.97
N PHE A 292 7.34 2.57 24.60
CA PHE A 292 6.23 2.81 25.48
C PHE A 292 6.70 3.51 26.75
N ARG A 293 6.17 4.69 27.07
CA ARG A 293 6.50 5.39 28.33
C ARG A 293 5.50 5.13 29.45
N LYS A 294 4.20 5.17 29.16
CA LYS A 294 3.15 5.05 30.20
C LYS A 294 1.80 4.66 29.62
N LEU A 295 1.15 3.65 30.22
CA LEU A 295 -0.26 3.32 29.98
C LEU A 295 -1.06 3.90 31.14
N GLN A 296 -2.13 4.62 30.82
CA GLN A 296 -3.08 5.05 31.84
C GLN A 296 -4.46 4.57 31.45
N LYS A 297 -4.96 3.53 32.14
CA LYS A 297 -6.36 3.15 32.04
C LYS A 297 -7.20 4.21 32.74
N THR A 298 -7.98 4.95 31.98
CA THR A 298 -8.99 5.87 32.53
C THR A 298 -10.33 5.14 32.56
N LYS A 299 -10.99 5.11 33.72
CA LYS A 299 -12.40 4.68 33.76
C LYS A 299 -13.21 5.65 32.91
N PRO A 300 -14.14 5.18 32.06
CA PRO A 300 -15.06 6.10 31.39
C PRO A 300 -15.75 6.93 32.46
N GLN A 301 -15.60 8.25 32.40
CA GLN A 301 -16.38 9.13 33.26
C GLN A 301 -17.84 8.90 32.90
N SER A 302 -18.64 8.56 33.89
CA SER A 302 -20.09 8.36 33.77
C SER A 302 -20.73 9.66 33.29
N CYS A 303 -20.81 9.84 31.97
CA CYS A 303 -21.69 10.82 31.38
C CYS A 303 -23.05 10.13 31.28
N PHE A 304 -23.97 10.49 32.17
CA PHE A 304 -25.44 10.54 32.01
C PHE A 304 -26.07 10.72 33.40
N LYS A 305 -26.19 11.97 33.86
CA LYS A 305 -27.33 12.37 34.68
C LYS A 305 -28.33 13.01 33.71
N TRP A 306 -29.32 12.23 33.30
CA TRP A 306 -30.54 12.76 32.72
C TRP A 306 -31.29 13.48 33.85
N PHE A 307 -31.57 14.77 33.67
CA PHE A 307 -32.64 15.48 34.37
C PHE A 307 -33.78 15.68 33.36
#